data_AF-A0A399ELB1-F1
#
_entry.id   AF-A0A399ELB1-F1
#
_cell.length_a   1.000
_cell.length_b   1.000
_cell.length_c   1.000
_cell.angle_alpha   90.00
_cell.angle_beta   90.00
_cell.angle_gamma   90.00
#
_symmetry.space_group_name_H-M   'P 1'
#
loop_
_entity.id
_entity.type
_entity.pdbx_description
1 polymer ?
#
loop_
_entity_poly.entity_id
_entity_poly.type
_entity_poly.pdbx_seq_one_letter_code
_entity_poly.pdbx_strand_id
1 'polypeptide(L)'
;MLLRKGERLFLEESMALSVGDHLETFDGWVEVRDSDGLVIRLGPSSELSYVFDPYGGIVSHPAERPSVIFYGEIFKFRYYVRPLEVVACGKYRTSCWYCPSSFYVRNLDANRDAYYALAGEVPVWERDEEGTPFDIVRIPEGHKAILRHDQLQPMRKRYTVEEVSPVSAEEWDYIVSNFMNPKRWQKYPEGQEVVTAG
;
A
#
# COMPACT_ATOMS: atom_id res chain seq x y z
N MET A 1 -5.62 -15.84 -0.29
CA MET A 1 -6.41 -16.35 0.86
C MET A 1 -6.96 -15.17 1.61
N LEU A 2 -8.18 -15.28 2.14
CA LEU A 2 -8.78 -14.34 3.08
C LEU A 2 -8.84 -14.99 4.46
N LEU A 3 -8.37 -14.28 5.48
CA LEU A 3 -8.59 -14.59 6.88
C LEU A 3 -9.72 -13.69 7.39
N ARG A 4 -10.80 -14.31 7.85
CA ARG A 4 -11.96 -13.63 8.41
C ARG A 4 -12.39 -14.33 9.69
N LYS A 5 -12.40 -13.60 10.82
CA LYS A 5 -12.82 -14.13 12.13
C LYS A 5 -12.14 -15.47 12.51
N GLY A 6 -10.87 -15.65 12.10
CA GLY A 6 -10.09 -16.87 12.36
C GLY A 6 -10.24 -17.98 11.32
N GLU A 7 -11.11 -17.80 10.32
CA GLU A 7 -11.32 -18.78 9.24
C GLU A 7 -10.53 -18.41 7.99
N ARG A 8 -10.03 -19.44 7.29
CA ARG A 8 -9.32 -19.32 6.00
C ARG A 8 -10.28 -19.58 4.86
N LEU A 9 -10.43 -18.59 3.99
CA LEU A 9 -11.29 -18.63 2.81
C LEU A 9 -10.43 -18.48 1.55
N PHE A 10 -10.73 -19.27 0.52
CA PHE A 10 -10.20 -19.00 -0.81
C PHE A 10 -10.74 -17.67 -1.32
N LEU A 11 -9.93 -16.94 -2.08
CA LEU A 11 -10.36 -15.66 -2.66
C LEU A 11 -11.19 -15.94 -3.89
N GLU A 12 -12.39 -15.34 -3.92
CA GLU A 12 -13.33 -15.46 -5.03
C GLU A 12 -13.72 -14.09 -5.62
N GLU A 13 -14.41 -14.10 -6.76
CA GLU A 13 -14.73 -12.88 -7.50
C GLU A 13 -15.74 -12.12 -6.71
N SER A 14 -15.58 -10.81 -6.71
CA SER A 14 -16.49 -9.86 -6.07
C SER A 14 -16.65 -10.11 -4.59
N MET A 15 -15.73 -10.86 -3.97
CA MET A 15 -15.71 -11.04 -2.53
C MET A 15 -15.53 -9.66 -1.89
N ALA A 16 -16.39 -9.32 -0.93
CA ALA A 16 -16.28 -8.07 -0.22
C ALA A 16 -15.37 -8.18 0.99
N LEU A 17 -14.48 -7.20 1.16
CA LEU A 17 -13.72 -7.04 2.38
C LEU A 17 -14.57 -6.34 3.43
N SER A 18 -14.46 -6.79 4.67
CA SER A 18 -15.07 -6.21 5.86
C SER A 18 -13.98 -5.88 6.87
N VAL A 19 -14.26 -4.92 7.76
CA VAL A 19 -13.28 -4.56 8.80
C VAL A 19 -12.95 -5.79 9.66
N GLY A 20 -11.66 -6.05 9.83
CA GLY A 20 -11.10 -7.25 10.46
C GLY A 20 -10.57 -8.29 9.49
N ASP A 21 -10.79 -8.10 8.18
CA ASP A 21 -10.29 -9.01 7.15
C ASP A 21 -8.79 -8.85 6.89
N HIS A 22 -8.14 -9.96 6.57
CA HIS A 22 -6.73 -10.01 6.18
C HIS A 22 -6.53 -10.88 4.94
N LEU A 23 -5.86 -10.32 3.92
CA LEU A 23 -5.55 -10.96 2.67
C LEU A 23 -4.08 -11.37 2.62
N GLU A 24 -3.82 -12.55 2.08
CA GLU A 24 -2.47 -13.06 1.76
C GLU A 24 -2.44 -13.57 0.32
N THR A 25 -1.45 -13.14 -0.47
CA THR A 25 -1.36 -13.52 -1.90
C THR A 25 -0.58 -14.80 -2.17
N PHE A 26 0.32 -15.24 -1.27
CA PHE A 26 1.23 -16.38 -1.48
C PHE A 26 2.08 -16.25 -2.77
N ASP A 27 1.78 -17.01 -3.81
CA ASP A 27 2.40 -16.94 -5.14
C ASP A 27 1.54 -16.18 -6.17
N GLY A 28 0.34 -15.77 -5.77
CA GLY A 28 -0.67 -15.14 -6.61
C GLY A 28 -0.60 -13.62 -6.68
N TRP A 29 -1.53 -13.07 -7.45
CA TRP A 29 -1.71 -11.63 -7.66
C TRP A 29 -3.15 -11.28 -7.30
N VAL A 30 -3.37 -10.19 -6.58
CA VAL A 30 -4.70 -9.76 -6.13
C VAL A 30 -4.89 -8.28 -6.41
N GLU A 31 -6.06 -7.92 -6.93
CA GLU A 31 -6.47 -6.53 -7.07
C GLU A 31 -7.66 -6.28 -6.14
N VAL A 32 -7.55 -5.24 -5.32
CA VAL A 32 -8.60 -4.75 -4.43
C VAL A 32 -9.05 -3.38 -4.95
N ARG A 33 -10.36 -3.20 -5.06
CA ARG A 33 -10.96 -1.94 -5.54
C ARG A 33 -11.99 -1.41 -4.54
N ASP A 34 -12.13 -0.10 -4.48
CA ASP A 34 -13.28 0.57 -3.86
C ASP A 34 -14.21 1.19 -4.92
N SER A 35 -15.42 1.58 -4.51
CA SER A 35 -16.39 2.26 -5.38
C SER A 35 -15.96 3.67 -5.81
N ASP A 36 -14.98 4.25 -5.12
CA ASP A 36 -14.46 5.60 -5.34
C ASP A 36 -13.20 5.60 -6.21
N GLY A 37 -12.94 4.51 -6.95
CA GLY A 37 -11.85 4.43 -7.91
C GLY A 37 -10.45 4.17 -7.33
N LEU A 38 -10.33 3.77 -6.07
CA LEU A 38 -9.09 3.18 -5.53
C LEU A 38 -8.85 1.83 -6.18
N VAL A 39 -7.59 1.60 -6.52
CA VAL A 39 -7.10 0.31 -6.94
C VAL A 39 -5.81 0.04 -6.19
N ILE A 40 -5.77 -1.11 -5.51
CA ILE A 40 -4.58 -1.65 -4.84
C ILE A 40 -4.28 -2.99 -5.49
N ARG A 41 -3.07 -3.13 -6.01
CA ARG A 41 -2.57 -4.32 -6.68
C ARG A 41 -1.44 -4.91 -5.85
N LEU A 42 -1.64 -6.13 -5.41
CA LEU A 42 -0.71 -6.90 -4.61
C LEU A 42 0.00 -7.91 -5.51
N GLY A 43 1.33 -7.91 -5.46
CA GLY A 43 2.15 -8.96 -6.05
C GLY A 43 2.17 -10.23 -5.20
N PRO A 44 2.99 -11.22 -5.56
CA PRO A 44 3.23 -12.39 -4.74
C PRO A 44 3.77 -12.02 -3.36
N SER A 45 3.53 -12.88 -2.39
CA SER A 45 4.04 -12.80 -1.01
C SER A 45 3.70 -11.47 -0.34
N SER A 46 2.51 -10.97 -0.64
CA SER A 46 2.00 -9.69 -0.18
C SER A 46 0.76 -9.87 0.68
N GLU A 47 0.51 -8.89 1.53
CA GLU A 47 -0.56 -8.91 2.50
C GLU A 47 -1.33 -7.58 2.51
N LEU A 48 -2.61 -7.65 2.87
CA LEU A 48 -3.46 -6.48 3.11
C LEU A 48 -4.44 -6.75 4.25
N SER A 49 -4.42 -5.89 5.26
CA SER A 49 -5.39 -5.89 6.34
C SER A 49 -6.33 -4.69 6.21
N TYR A 50 -7.64 -4.92 6.34
CA TYR A 50 -8.63 -3.85 6.44
C TYR A 50 -9.09 -3.74 7.90
N VAL A 51 -8.64 -2.73 8.63
CA VAL A 51 -8.77 -2.66 10.10
C VAL A 51 -9.11 -1.27 10.57
N PHE A 52 -9.70 -1.13 11.76
CA PHE A 52 -9.77 0.17 12.42
C PHE A 52 -8.37 0.62 12.83
N ASP A 53 -7.96 1.79 12.36
CA ASP A 53 -6.74 2.44 12.82
C ASP A 53 -7.13 3.68 13.64
N PRO A 54 -6.69 3.78 14.91
CA PRO A 54 -7.08 4.88 15.79
C PRO A 54 -6.56 6.24 15.32
N TYR A 55 -5.57 6.27 14.42
CA TYR A 55 -4.94 7.48 13.92
C TYR A 55 -5.37 7.85 12.50
N GLY A 56 -5.93 6.91 11.75
CA GLY A 56 -6.53 7.09 10.43
C GLY A 56 -5.54 7.55 9.36
N GLY A 57 -5.67 7.02 8.15
CA GLY A 57 -4.80 7.42 7.03
C GLY A 57 -5.05 8.79 6.44
N ILE A 58 -5.75 9.68 7.14
CA ILE A 58 -6.12 10.99 6.60
C ILE A 58 -5.80 12.06 7.64
N VAL A 59 -5.03 13.06 7.21
CA VAL A 59 -4.69 14.29 7.95
C VAL A 59 -5.92 15.19 8.24
N SER A 60 -7.15 14.75 7.93
CA SER A 60 -8.35 15.59 8.00
C SER A 60 -9.64 14.91 8.49
N HIS A 61 -9.59 13.67 8.99
CA HIS A 61 -10.81 12.98 9.46
C HIS A 61 -10.64 12.39 10.87
N PRO A 62 -11.71 12.40 11.69
CA PRO A 62 -11.66 11.99 13.09
C PRO A 62 -11.22 10.53 13.26
N ALA A 63 -10.70 10.21 14.45
CA ALA A 63 -10.39 8.86 14.89
C ALA A 63 -11.54 7.88 14.58
N GLU A 64 -11.22 6.60 14.37
CA GLU A 64 -12.17 5.49 14.15
C GLU A 64 -12.67 5.25 12.71
N ARG A 65 -11.89 5.59 11.67
CA ARG A 65 -12.17 5.09 10.31
C ARG A 65 -11.32 3.86 9.96
N PRO A 66 -11.89 2.89 9.20
CA PRO A 66 -11.12 1.77 8.68
C PRO A 66 -9.96 2.27 7.81
N SER A 67 -8.79 1.69 8.00
CA SER A 67 -7.58 1.92 7.21
C SER A 67 -7.13 0.62 6.59
N VAL A 68 -6.38 0.74 5.50
CA VAL A 68 -5.78 -0.39 4.82
C VAL A 68 -4.29 -0.41 5.16
N ILE A 69 -3.85 -1.53 5.73
CA ILE A 69 -2.45 -1.78 6.08
C ILE A 69 -1.92 -2.83 5.10
N PHE A 70 -0.85 -2.54 4.38
CA PHE A 70 -0.27 -3.47 3.40
C PHE A 70 1.13 -3.91 3.80
N TYR A 71 1.60 -5.01 3.25
CA TYR A 71 2.97 -5.50 3.35
C TYR A 71 3.33 -6.28 2.08
N GLY A 72 4.61 -6.31 1.69
CA GLY A 72 5.06 -7.00 0.48
C GLY A 72 5.20 -6.05 -0.71
N GLU A 73 4.82 -6.49 -1.91
CA GLU A 73 4.95 -5.76 -3.17
C GLU A 73 3.60 -5.17 -3.59
N ILE A 74 3.46 -3.85 -3.47
CA ILE A 74 2.17 -3.16 -3.54
C ILE A 74 2.25 -1.99 -4.51
N PHE A 75 1.33 -1.96 -5.47
CA PHE A 75 1.02 -0.78 -6.26
C PHE A 75 -0.35 -0.26 -5.87
N LYS A 76 -0.45 1.04 -5.63
CA LYS A 76 -1.71 1.70 -5.35
C LYS A 76 -1.88 2.86 -6.31
N PHE A 77 -3.08 3.01 -6.85
CA PHE A 77 -3.46 4.24 -7.51
C PHE A 77 -4.93 4.54 -7.27
N ARG A 78 -5.32 5.81 -7.39
CA ARG A 78 -6.73 6.23 -7.39
C ARG A 78 -7.02 6.95 -8.69
N TYR A 79 -7.99 6.47 -9.45
CA TYR A 79 -8.57 7.23 -10.55
C TYR A 79 -9.14 8.51 -9.95
N TYR A 80 -8.60 9.67 -10.32
CA TYR A 80 -8.95 10.97 -9.73
C TYR A 80 -10.47 11.14 -9.53
N VAL A 81 -10.94 11.18 -8.28
CA VAL A 81 -12.34 11.52 -7.94
C VAL A 81 -12.32 12.81 -7.11
N ARG A 82 -13.01 13.84 -7.61
CA ARG A 82 -13.44 14.95 -6.76
C ARG A 82 -14.64 14.46 -5.96
N PRO A 83 -14.72 14.75 -4.64
CA PRO A 83 -14.01 15.82 -3.95
C PRO A 83 -12.65 15.38 -3.36
N LEU A 84 -11.75 16.35 -3.19
CA LEU A 84 -10.39 16.24 -2.61
C LEU A 84 -10.34 15.69 -1.15
N GLU A 85 -11.48 15.29 -0.58
CA GLU A 85 -11.63 14.96 0.84
C GLU A 85 -11.21 13.52 1.19
N VAL A 86 -11.09 12.63 0.20
CA VAL A 86 -10.67 11.25 0.42
C VAL A 86 -9.19 11.09 0.06
N VAL A 87 -8.31 11.58 0.94
CA VAL A 87 -6.89 11.22 0.87
C VAL A 87 -6.77 9.76 1.28
N ALA A 88 -6.79 8.84 0.32
CA ALA A 88 -6.51 7.45 0.61
C ALA A 88 -5.00 7.29 0.80
N CYS A 89 -4.43 7.72 1.93
CA CYS A 89 -3.10 7.23 2.28
C CYS A 89 -3.20 5.73 2.57
N GLY A 90 -2.05 5.08 2.52
CA GLY A 90 -1.96 3.72 2.97
C GLY A 90 -0.86 3.58 4.00
N LYS A 91 -1.08 2.68 4.95
CA LYS A 91 -0.07 2.32 5.94
C LYS A 91 0.68 1.10 5.42
N TYR A 92 1.99 1.18 5.32
CA TYR A 92 2.80 0.00 5.03
C TYR A 92 3.36 -0.57 6.34
N ARG A 93 3.23 -1.89 6.55
CA ARG A 93 3.32 -2.55 7.87
C ARG A 93 4.64 -2.28 8.59
N THR A 94 5.75 -2.46 7.88
CA THR A 94 7.09 -2.27 8.43
C THR A 94 7.51 -0.81 8.45
N SER A 95 6.69 0.09 7.89
CA SER A 95 7.13 1.46 7.63
C SER A 95 5.99 2.35 7.11
N CYS A 96 5.63 3.32 7.94
CA CYS A 96 5.18 4.66 7.54
C CYS A 96 3.85 4.81 6.77
N TRP A 97 3.24 5.96 6.96
CA TRP A 97 2.18 6.45 6.11
C TRP A 97 2.76 6.96 4.80
N TYR A 98 2.11 6.59 3.70
CA TYR A 98 2.57 6.88 2.35
C TYR A 98 1.41 7.47 1.52
N CYS A 99 1.56 8.73 1.11
CA CYS A 99 0.46 9.55 0.57
C CYS A 99 0.88 10.30 -0.71
N PRO A 100 0.62 9.75 -1.91
CA PRO A 100 -0.30 10.47 -2.80
C PRO A 100 -1.28 9.52 -3.52
N SER A 101 -1.89 10.01 -4.61
CA SER A 101 -2.85 9.28 -5.44
C SER A 101 -2.28 8.02 -6.08
N SER A 102 -0.99 7.96 -6.44
CA SER A 102 -0.37 6.77 -7.08
C SER A 102 1.04 6.48 -6.55
N PHE A 103 1.31 5.24 -6.16
CA PHE A 103 2.62 4.85 -5.63
C PHE A 103 2.92 3.36 -5.79
N TYR A 104 4.19 3.01 -5.62
CA TYR A 104 4.65 1.63 -5.53
C TYR A 104 5.61 1.44 -4.35
N VAL A 105 5.48 0.33 -3.64
CA VAL A 105 6.35 -0.04 -2.51
C VAL A 105 6.62 -1.54 -2.54
N ARG A 106 7.83 -1.94 -2.15
CA ARG A 106 8.18 -3.36 -2.01
C ARG A 106 9.15 -3.59 -0.87
N ASN A 107 9.04 -4.74 -0.21
CA ASN A 107 10.10 -5.23 0.66
C ASN A 107 11.30 -5.68 -0.19
N LEU A 108 12.50 -5.28 0.24
CA LEU A 108 13.76 -5.79 -0.31
C LEU A 108 14.26 -6.98 0.51
N ASP A 109 14.02 -6.94 1.82
CA ASP A 109 14.25 -8.02 2.78
C ASP A 109 13.42 -7.80 4.05
N ALA A 110 13.75 -8.49 5.14
CA ALA A 110 13.02 -8.42 6.41
C ALA A 110 12.98 -7.02 7.03
N ASN A 111 13.99 -6.18 6.76
CA ASN A 111 14.18 -4.89 7.44
C ASN A 111 14.35 -3.73 6.47
N ARG A 112 14.26 -3.96 5.15
CA ARG A 112 14.42 -2.92 4.14
C ARG A 112 13.25 -2.89 3.18
N ASP A 113 12.78 -1.69 2.92
CA ASP A 113 11.67 -1.41 2.02
C ASP A 113 12.09 -0.34 1.01
N ALA A 114 11.64 -0.49 -0.24
CA ALA A 114 11.85 0.48 -1.30
C ALA A 114 10.51 1.15 -1.65
N TYR A 115 10.49 2.48 -1.56
CA TYR A 115 9.34 3.33 -1.84
C TYR A 115 9.56 4.11 -3.13
N TYR A 116 8.60 4.13 -4.03
CA TYR A 116 8.73 4.69 -5.37
C TYR A 116 7.69 5.78 -5.63
N ALA A 117 8.19 6.99 -5.87
CA ALA A 117 7.38 8.16 -6.23
C ALA A 117 7.12 8.17 -7.75
N LEU A 118 6.06 7.49 -8.18
CA LEU A 118 5.76 7.32 -9.60
C LEU A 118 5.06 8.51 -10.24
N ALA A 119 4.31 9.29 -9.46
CA ALA A 119 3.59 10.48 -9.92
C ALA A 119 3.48 11.48 -8.76
N GLY A 120 4.11 12.65 -8.92
CA GLY A 120 4.28 13.64 -7.86
C GLY A 120 5.32 13.24 -6.80
N GLU A 121 5.68 14.22 -5.96
CA GLU A 121 6.45 13.98 -4.74
C GLU A 121 5.65 13.10 -3.78
N VAL A 122 6.35 12.19 -3.08
CA VAL A 122 5.73 11.41 -2.01
C VAL A 122 6.38 11.63 -0.65
N PRO A 123 5.65 12.14 0.35
CA PRO A 123 6.06 12.08 1.74
C PRO A 123 5.87 10.67 2.31
N VAL A 124 6.93 10.17 2.94
CA VAL A 124 6.91 9.02 3.84
C VAL A 124 7.07 9.57 5.27
N TRP A 125 6.08 9.30 6.12
CA TRP A 125 6.04 9.87 7.47
C TRP A 125 5.50 8.88 8.50
N GLU A 126 5.75 9.15 9.78
CA GLU A 126 5.26 8.32 10.89
C GLU A 126 4.80 9.21 12.04
N ARG A 127 4.10 8.64 13.03
CA ARG A 127 3.83 9.31 14.31
C ARG A 127 4.77 8.79 15.39
N ASP A 128 5.33 9.69 16.19
CA ASP A 128 6.11 9.31 17.37
C ASP A 128 5.24 8.70 18.48
N GLU A 129 5.88 8.32 19.58
CA GLU A 129 5.25 7.70 20.74
C GLU A 129 4.12 8.55 21.35
N GLU A 130 4.16 9.87 21.16
CA GLU A 130 3.14 10.83 21.59
C GLU A 130 2.04 11.06 20.53
N GLY A 131 2.12 10.40 19.36
CA GLY A 131 1.18 10.54 18.25
C GLY A 131 1.47 11.72 17.31
N THR A 132 2.59 12.42 17.51
CA THR A 132 2.99 13.58 16.71
C THR A 132 3.59 13.13 15.38
N PRO A 133 3.06 13.59 14.23
CA PRO A 133 3.61 13.22 12.93
C PRO A 133 5.02 13.81 12.73
N PHE A 134 5.89 13.05 12.08
CA PHE A 134 7.20 13.49 11.62
C PHE A 134 7.54 12.87 10.26
N ASP A 135 8.12 13.68 9.39
CA ASP A 135 8.58 13.23 8.07
C ASP A 135 9.85 12.37 8.24
N ILE A 136 9.90 11.26 7.51
CA ILE A 136 11.10 10.40 7.42
C ILE A 136 11.86 10.73 6.15
N VAL A 137 11.16 10.80 5.02
CA VAL A 137 11.72 11.23 3.74
C VAL A 137 10.63 11.81 2.85
N ARG A 138 11.00 12.76 1.99
CA ARG A 138 10.19 13.20 0.86
C ARG A 138 10.88 12.76 -0.42
N ILE A 139 10.21 11.91 -1.18
CA ILE A 139 10.77 11.27 -2.37
C ILE A 139 10.33 12.08 -3.59
N PRO A 140 11.24 12.69 -4.36
CA PRO A 140 10.87 13.41 -5.57
C PRO A 140 10.24 12.49 -6.61
N GLU A 141 9.38 13.02 -7.48
CA GLU A 141 8.83 12.27 -8.60
C GLU A 141 9.94 11.63 -9.44
N GLY A 142 9.72 10.39 -9.90
CA GLY A 142 10.70 9.62 -10.66
C GLY A 142 11.84 9.05 -9.82
N HIS A 143 11.80 9.19 -8.50
CA HIS A 143 12.80 8.63 -7.58
C HIS A 143 12.21 7.54 -6.69
N LYS A 144 13.11 6.76 -6.11
CA LYS A 144 12.84 5.84 -5.02
C LYS A 144 13.65 6.22 -3.78
N ALA A 145 13.18 5.77 -2.61
CA ALA A 145 13.97 5.75 -1.40
C ALA A 145 14.03 4.33 -0.82
N ILE A 146 15.19 3.93 -0.32
CA ILE A 146 15.36 2.71 0.46
C ILE A 146 15.39 3.08 1.93
N LEU A 147 14.42 2.54 2.69
CA LEU A 147 14.31 2.73 4.12
C LEU A 147 14.66 1.43 4.85
N ARG A 148 15.56 1.53 5.83
CA ARG A 148 15.79 0.48 6.82
C ARG A 148 14.93 0.73 8.06
N HIS A 149 14.29 -0.33 8.54
CA HIS A 149 13.50 -0.37 9.77
C HIS A 149 14.26 -1.15 10.87
N ASP A 150 14.37 -0.56 12.06
CA ASP A 150 14.90 -1.20 13.27
C ASP A 150 13.88 -1.13 14.41
N GLN A 151 13.15 -2.22 14.63
CA GLN A 151 12.10 -2.35 15.64
C GLN A 151 12.59 -2.10 17.08
N LEU A 152 13.89 -2.24 17.34
CA LEU A 152 14.47 -2.07 18.67
C LEU A 152 14.71 -0.60 19.01
N GLN A 153 14.60 0.30 18.04
CA GLN A 153 14.79 1.73 18.26
C GLN A 153 13.47 2.46 18.59
N PRO A 154 13.57 3.57 19.35
CA PRO A 154 12.49 4.56 19.46
C PRO A 154 12.07 5.07 18.07
N MET A 155 10.83 5.52 17.94
CA MET A 155 10.17 5.75 16.66
C MET A 155 10.95 6.69 15.73
N ARG A 156 11.48 7.80 16.25
CA ARG A 156 12.26 8.76 15.46
C ARG A 156 13.62 8.24 14.99
N LYS A 157 14.13 7.15 15.58
CA LYS A 157 15.40 6.49 15.23
C LYS A 157 15.20 5.13 14.55
N ARG A 158 13.94 4.67 14.48
CA ARG A 158 13.52 3.39 13.91
C ARG A 158 13.73 3.32 12.40
N TYR A 159 13.78 4.46 11.74
CA TYR A 159 13.90 4.56 10.29
C TYR A 159 15.22 5.21 9.91
N THR A 160 15.94 4.58 9.00
CA THR A 160 17.13 5.16 8.35
C THR A 160 16.90 5.21 6.85
N VAL A 161 17.05 6.39 6.27
CA VAL A 161 17.06 6.56 4.81
C VAL A 161 18.44 6.13 4.31
N GLU A 162 18.53 4.95 3.71
CA GLU A 162 19.80 4.43 3.18
C GLU A 162 20.16 5.07 1.84
N GLU A 163 19.15 5.32 1.00
CA GLU A 163 19.34 5.81 -0.36
C GLU A 163 18.12 6.60 -0.82
N VAL A 164 18.34 7.65 -1.61
CA VAL A 164 17.35 8.27 -2.49
C VAL A 164 17.98 8.37 -3.88
N SER A 165 17.37 7.73 -4.87
CA SER A 165 17.94 7.63 -6.22
C SER A 165 16.87 7.60 -7.30
N PRO A 166 17.19 7.94 -8.56
CA PRO A 166 16.26 7.78 -9.66
C PRO A 166 15.79 6.33 -9.80
N VAL A 167 14.53 6.13 -10.16
CA VAL A 167 14.02 4.80 -10.54
C VAL A 167 14.70 4.37 -11.84
N SER A 168 15.31 3.19 -11.85
CA SER A 168 15.98 2.66 -13.04
C SER A 168 15.00 2.32 -14.16
N ALA A 169 15.47 2.21 -15.40
CA ALA A 169 14.63 1.83 -16.53
C ALA A 169 14.03 0.44 -16.33
N GLU A 170 14.82 -0.50 -15.81
CA GLU A 170 14.38 -1.87 -15.54
C GLU A 170 13.28 -1.93 -14.46
N GLU A 171 13.41 -1.12 -13.41
CA GLU A 171 12.37 -1.00 -12.38
C GLU A 171 11.09 -0.38 -12.95
N TRP A 172 11.22 0.66 -13.76
CA TRP A 172 10.07 1.25 -14.46
C TRP A 172 9.35 0.23 -15.35
N ASP A 173 10.08 -0.48 -16.20
CA ASP A 173 9.52 -1.49 -17.10
C ASP A 173 8.81 -2.60 -16.32
N TYR A 174 9.41 -3.04 -15.21
CA TYR A 174 8.81 -4.03 -14.32
C TYR A 174 7.50 -3.51 -13.71
N ILE A 175 7.50 -2.32 -13.12
CA ILE A 175 6.31 -1.74 -12.47
C ILE A 175 5.21 -1.52 -13.50
N VAL A 176 5.54 -0.97 -14.66
CA VAL A 176 4.57 -0.70 -15.73
C VAL A 176 3.94 -2.01 -16.23
N SER A 177 4.77 -3.02 -16.50
CA SER A 177 4.31 -4.29 -17.08
C SER A 177 3.51 -5.15 -16.10
N ASN A 178 3.91 -5.15 -14.82
CA ASN A 178 3.33 -6.03 -13.82
C ASN A 178 2.22 -5.36 -13.00
N PHE A 179 2.29 -4.06 -12.79
CA PHE A 179 1.36 -3.37 -11.90
C PHE A 179 0.52 -2.31 -12.59
N MET A 180 1.06 -1.51 -13.52
CA MET A 180 0.28 -0.43 -14.12
C MET A 180 -0.60 -0.90 -15.28
N ASN A 181 -0.12 -1.85 -16.10
CA ASN A 181 -0.82 -2.34 -17.29
C ASN A 181 -2.18 -2.98 -16.95
N PRO A 182 -3.32 -2.33 -17.26
CA PRO A 182 -4.64 -2.85 -16.90
C PRO A 182 -4.95 -4.19 -17.54
N LYS A 183 -4.38 -4.50 -18.72
CA LYS A 183 -4.62 -5.77 -19.42
C LYS A 183 -4.11 -7.00 -18.67
N ARG A 184 -3.17 -6.82 -17.74
CA ARG A 184 -2.71 -7.92 -16.87
C ARG A 184 -3.77 -8.29 -15.83
N TRP A 185 -4.55 -7.29 -15.42
CA TRP A 185 -5.54 -7.38 -14.35
C TRP A 185 -6.96 -7.56 -14.89
N GLN A 186 -7.17 -7.21 -16.16
CA GLN A 186 -8.35 -7.57 -16.94
C GLN A 186 -8.12 -8.94 -17.56
N LYS A 187 -8.70 -10.00 -16.99
CA LYS A 187 -8.91 -11.20 -17.79
C LYS A 187 -10.18 -11.04 -18.62
N TYR A 188 -10.04 -11.31 -19.92
CA TYR A 188 -11.12 -11.72 -20.81
C TYR A 188 -11.80 -12.96 -20.19
N PRO A 189 -13.12 -13.13 -20.39
CA PRO A 189 -13.93 -14.04 -19.59
C PRO A 189 -13.48 -15.48 -19.83
N GLU A 190 -12.82 -16.04 -18.82
CA GLU A 190 -12.99 -17.42 -18.35
C GLU A 190 -12.15 -17.57 -17.07
N GLY A 191 -12.84 -17.40 -15.92
CA GLY A 191 -12.47 -17.99 -14.65
C GLY A 191 -11.39 -17.31 -13.81
N GLN A 192 -11.51 -16.00 -13.51
CA GLN A 192 -10.81 -15.43 -12.34
C GLN A 192 -11.33 -14.04 -11.94
N GLU A 193 -11.09 -13.72 -10.68
CA GLU A 193 -12.14 -13.40 -9.74
C GLU A 193 -11.83 -12.09 -8.96
N VAL A 194 -12.50 -10.97 -9.27
CA VAL A 194 -12.27 -9.57 -8.78
C VAL A 194 -12.92 -9.21 -7.43
N VAL A 195 -12.19 -9.24 -6.30
CA VAL A 195 -12.65 -8.82 -4.95
C VAL A 195 -13.02 -7.31 -4.88
N THR A 196 -14.22 -6.95 -4.39
CA THR A 196 -14.70 -5.55 -4.25
C THR A 196 -15.01 -5.18 -2.82
N ALA A 197 -14.29 -4.22 -2.21
CA ALA A 197 -14.62 -3.76 -0.85
C ALA A 197 -15.94 -2.97 -0.82
N GLY A 198 -16.81 -3.28 0.14
CA GLY A 198 -18.08 -2.60 0.40
C GLY A 198 -18.04 -1.75 1.67
#